data_AF-A0A355UAX7-F1
#
_entry.id   AF-A0A355UAX7-F1
#
_cell.length_a   1.000
_cell.length_b   1.000
_cell.length_c   1.000
_cell.angle_alpha   90.00
_cell.angle_beta   90.00
_cell.angle_gamma   90.00
#
_symmetry.space_group_name_H-M   'P 1'
#
loop_
_entity.id
_entity.type
_entity.pdbx_description
1 polymer ?
#
loop_
_entity_poly.entity_id
_entity_poly.type
_entity_poly.pdbx_seq_one_letter_code
_entity_poly.pdbx_strand_id
1 'polypeptide(L)'
;IPYEGFFAHEWFISCDDDRLIGKENEIRDKLDMTIKVLNDDYRVERSAALTGVMVNLLPTQKFYDWMAANGKVGSQTKFPRVLKKELLESWKSFLSSSN
;
A
#
# COMPACT_ATOMS: atom_id res chain seq x y z
N ILE A 1 -4.98 7.57 -4.87
CA ILE A 1 -5.48 7.22 -6.22
C ILE A 1 -6.88 7.77 -6.41
N PRO A 2 -7.34 8.07 -7.64
CA PRO A 2 -8.75 8.42 -7.87
C PRO A 2 -9.68 7.29 -7.41
N TYR A 3 -10.78 7.63 -6.73
CA TYR A 3 -11.73 6.67 -6.19
C TYR A 3 -13.12 7.31 -6.04
N GLU A 4 -14.12 6.83 -6.79
CA GLU A 4 -15.52 7.29 -6.71
C GLU A 4 -15.70 8.82 -6.79
N GLY A 5 -14.97 9.49 -7.68
CA GLY A 5 -15.01 10.97 -7.81
C GLY A 5 -14.20 11.73 -6.74
N PHE A 6 -13.62 11.00 -5.78
CA PHE A 6 -12.74 11.49 -4.72
C PHE A 6 -11.37 10.79 -4.81
N PHE A 7 -10.66 10.72 -3.69
CA PHE A 7 -9.37 10.02 -3.58
C PHE A 7 -9.41 8.90 -2.55
N ALA A 8 -8.51 7.94 -2.72
CA ALA A 8 -8.24 6.88 -1.76
C ALA A 8 -6.75 6.70 -1.49
N HIS A 9 -6.43 6.22 -0.29
CA HIS A 9 -5.15 5.60 0.01
C HIS A 9 -5.19 4.12 -0.36
N GLU A 10 -4.12 3.65 -0.99
CA GLU A 10 -3.91 2.25 -1.28
C GLU A 10 -2.59 1.84 -0.65
N TRP A 11 -2.68 0.94 0.32
CA TRP A 11 -1.53 0.42 1.06
C TRP A 11 -1.17 -0.96 0.56
N PHE A 12 0.12 -1.17 0.35
CA PHE A 12 0.70 -2.49 0.12
C PHE A 12 1.60 -2.79 1.31
N ILE A 13 1.28 -3.83 2.07
CA ILE A 13 1.96 -4.16 3.32
C ILE A 13 2.52 -5.56 3.19
N SER A 14 3.83 -5.70 3.46
CA SER A 14 4.48 -7.00 3.51
C SER A 14 4.01 -7.78 4.74
N CYS A 15 3.51 -8.99 4.55
CA CYS A 15 3.05 -9.87 5.62
C CYS A 15 3.28 -11.33 5.23
N ASP A 16 4.11 -12.03 5.98
CA ASP A 16 4.37 -13.47 5.81
C ASP A 16 3.68 -14.32 6.90
N ASP A 17 2.84 -13.71 7.74
CA ASP A 17 2.01 -14.43 8.73
C ASP A 17 0.67 -14.81 8.11
N ASP A 18 0.53 -16.10 7.77
CA ASP A 18 -0.68 -16.64 7.13
C ASP A 18 -1.96 -16.43 7.95
N ARG A 19 -1.86 -16.22 9.28
CA ARG A 19 -3.02 -15.99 10.15
C ARG A 19 -3.69 -14.62 9.91
N LEU A 20 -3.02 -13.73 9.18
CA LEU A 20 -3.51 -12.40 8.84
C LEU A 20 -4.12 -12.32 7.44
N ILE A 21 -3.96 -13.37 6.61
CA ILE A 21 -4.59 -13.45 5.29
C ILE A 21 -6.12 -13.38 5.46
N GLY A 22 -6.79 -12.53 4.67
CA GLY A 22 -8.24 -12.33 4.75
C GLY A 22 -8.68 -11.32 5.83
N LYS A 23 -7.75 -10.74 6.59
CA LYS A 23 -8.01 -9.72 7.61
C LYS A 23 -7.69 -8.30 7.15
N GLU A 24 -7.60 -8.06 5.85
CA GLU A 24 -7.26 -6.77 5.24
C GLU A 24 -8.19 -5.67 5.71
N ASN A 25 -9.49 -5.95 5.85
CA ASN A 25 -10.48 -4.97 6.33
C ASN A 25 -10.25 -4.58 7.80
N GLU A 26 -9.96 -5.54 8.69
CA GLU A 26 -9.66 -5.24 10.10
C GLU A 26 -8.38 -4.41 10.23
N ILE A 27 -7.36 -4.75 9.43
CA ILE A 27 -6.08 -4.04 9.41
C ILE A 27 -6.28 -2.63 8.85
N ARG A 28 -7.04 -2.48 7.76
CA ARG A 28 -7.43 -1.19 7.19
C ARG A 28 -8.08 -0.30 8.24
N ASP A 29 -9.07 -0.81 8.97
CA ASP A 29 -9.82 0.00 9.94
C ASP A 29 -8.93 0.44 11.11
N LYS A 30 -8.10 -0.48 11.63
CA LYS A 30 -7.13 -0.15 12.67
C LYS A 30 -6.08 0.85 12.20
N LEU A 31 -5.58 0.70 10.97
CA LEU A 31 -4.59 1.60 10.37
C LEU A 31 -5.19 3.00 10.18
N ASP A 32 -6.35 3.12 9.52
CA ASP A 32 -7.03 4.40 9.27
C ASP A 32 -7.32 5.12 10.58
N MET A 33 -7.87 4.41 11.58
CA MET A 33 -8.17 5.00 12.89
C MET A 33 -6.90 5.46 13.62
N THR A 34 -5.84 4.65 13.61
CA THR A 34 -4.58 5.00 14.26
C THR A 34 -3.97 6.27 13.65
N ILE A 35 -3.96 6.37 12.31
CA ILE A 35 -3.43 7.58 11.65
C ILE A 35 -4.32 8.79 11.94
N LYS A 36 -5.66 8.65 11.97
CA LYS A 36 -6.59 9.74 12.34
C LYS A 36 -6.39 10.26 13.77
N VAL A 37 -5.98 9.38 14.70
CA VAL A 37 -5.64 9.77 16.07
C VAL A 37 -4.32 10.53 16.09
N LEU A 38 -3.32 10.06 15.35
CA LEU A 38 -1.97 10.63 15.35
C LEU A 38 -1.81 11.89 14.50
N ASN A 39 -2.70 12.12 13.52
CA ASN A 39 -2.59 13.20 12.56
C ASN A 39 -3.96 13.84 12.31
N ASP A 40 -4.11 15.10 12.73
CA ASP A 40 -5.35 15.86 12.58
C ASP A 40 -5.67 16.21 11.12
N ASP A 41 -4.69 16.63 10.33
CA ASP A 41 -4.88 16.92 8.90
C ASP A 41 -5.40 15.67 8.17
N TYR A 42 -4.83 14.50 8.47
CA TYR A 42 -5.33 13.24 7.92
C TYR A 42 -6.78 13.01 8.31
N ARG A 43 -7.16 13.25 9.57
CA ARG A 43 -8.55 13.11 10.03
C ARG A 43 -9.50 14.06 9.31
N VAL A 44 -9.10 15.31 9.08
CA VAL A 44 -9.89 16.29 8.34
C VAL A 44 -10.07 15.87 6.89
N GLU A 45 -8.97 15.53 6.19
CA GLU A 45 -9.02 15.09 4.79
C GLU A 45 -9.83 13.80 4.62
N ARG A 46 -9.76 12.88 5.59
CA ARG A 46 -10.55 11.64 5.61
C ARG A 46 -12.05 11.87 5.76
N SER A 47 -12.46 13.04 6.25
CA SER A 47 -13.87 13.46 6.36
C SER A 47 -14.34 14.27 5.14
N ALA A 48 -13.44 14.53 4.18
CA ALA A 48 -13.68 15.33 3.00
C ALA A 48 -13.28 14.57 1.72
N ALA A 49 -12.15 14.92 1.09
CA ALA A 49 -11.79 14.47 -0.25
C ALA A 49 -11.09 13.10 -0.30
N LEU A 50 -10.58 12.60 0.83
CA LEU A 50 -9.91 11.31 0.91
C LEU A 50 -10.88 10.28 1.52
N THR A 51 -11.70 9.62 0.72
CA THR A 51 -12.82 8.78 1.19
C THR A 51 -12.47 7.29 1.28
N GLY A 52 -11.64 6.75 0.37
CA GLY A 52 -11.28 5.33 0.37
C GLY A 52 -9.96 4.98 1.08
N VAL A 53 -9.91 3.80 1.71
CA VAL A 53 -8.64 3.15 2.12
C VAL A 53 -8.69 1.70 1.69
N MET A 54 -7.65 1.24 1.01
CA MET A 54 -7.45 -0.15 0.64
C MET A 54 -6.16 -0.64 1.28
N VAL A 55 -6.17 -1.89 1.74
CA VAL A 55 -4.99 -2.60 2.23
C VAL A 55 -4.85 -3.87 1.44
N ASN A 56 -3.66 -4.08 0.86
CA ASN A 56 -3.27 -5.30 0.20
C ASN A 56 -2.13 -5.91 1.02
N LEU A 57 -2.36 -7.08 1.61
CA LEU A 57 -1.30 -7.88 2.22
C LEU A 57 -0.61 -8.70 1.15
N LEU A 58 0.72 -8.65 1.12
CA LEU A 58 1.53 -9.36 0.14
C LEU A 58 2.71 -10.03 0.82
N PRO A 59 3.18 -11.19 0.36
CA PRO A 59 4.42 -11.78 0.86
C PRO A 59 5.60 -10.81 0.70
N THR A 60 6.50 -10.77 1.67
CA THR A 60 7.69 -9.92 1.63
C THR A 60 8.51 -10.15 0.36
N GLN A 61 8.56 -11.40 -0.11
CA GLN A 61 9.27 -11.79 -1.32
C GLN A 61 8.81 -11.01 -2.56
N LYS A 62 7.51 -10.68 -2.69
CA LYS A 62 7.00 -9.90 -3.85
C LYS A 62 7.65 -8.52 -3.95
N PHE A 63 7.93 -7.88 -2.82
CA PHE A 63 8.62 -6.59 -2.79
C PHE A 63 10.08 -6.72 -3.23
N TYR A 64 10.78 -7.76 -2.76
CA TYR A 64 12.15 -8.04 -3.16
C TYR A 64 12.26 -8.40 -4.64
N ASP A 65 11.36 -9.24 -5.14
CA ASP A 65 11.33 -9.67 -6.55
C ASP A 65 11.11 -8.47 -7.48
N TRP A 66 10.20 -7.56 -7.13
CA TRP A 66 10.01 -6.34 -7.93
C TRP A 66 11.24 -5.43 -7.89
N MET A 67 11.87 -5.25 -6.73
CA MET A 67 13.12 -4.49 -6.65
C MET A 67 14.21 -5.14 -7.53
N ALA A 68 14.30 -6.47 -7.54
CA ALA A 68 15.24 -7.19 -8.36
C ALA A 68 14.97 -7.03 -9.86
N ALA A 69 13.71 -7.17 -10.28
CA ALA A 69 13.28 -6.96 -11.66
C ALA A 69 13.57 -5.54 -12.17
N ASN A 70 13.60 -4.54 -11.27
CA ASN A 70 13.93 -3.16 -11.60
C ASN A 70 15.44 -2.82 -11.46
N GLY A 71 16.31 -3.82 -11.35
CA GLY A 71 17.77 -3.63 -11.21
C GLY A 71 18.19 -2.97 -9.90
N LYS A 72 17.31 -2.98 -8.88
CA LYS A 72 17.51 -2.37 -7.57
C LYS A 72 17.94 -3.39 -6.52
N VAL A 73 18.91 -4.24 -6.85
CA VAL A 73 19.46 -5.26 -5.95
C VAL A 73 20.74 -4.71 -5.29
N GLY A 74 20.72 -4.48 -3.98
CA GLY A 74 21.90 -4.03 -3.22
C GLY A 74 21.54 -3.56 -1.81
N SER A 75 22.49 -3.63 -0.87
CA SER A 75 22.26 -3.36 0.56
C SER A 75 21.80 -1.93 0.90
N GLN A 76 21.84 -1.01 -0.06
CA GLN A 76 21.45 0.39 0.14
C GLN A 76 20.09 0.76 -0.46
N THR A 77 19.48 -0.09 -1.28
CA THR A 77 18.21 0.25 -1.95
C THR A 77 17.03 -0.26 -1.15
N LYS A 78 16.14 0.66 -0.75
CA LYS A 78 14.92 0.36 0.01
C LYS A 78 13.70 0.47 -0.90
N PHE A 79 12.68 -0.34 -0.61
CA PHE A 79 11.39 -0.18 -1.27
C PHE A 79 10.82 1.22 -0.97
N PRO A 80 10.39 1.98 -2.00
CA PRO A 80 9.86 3.32 -1.82
C PRO A 80 8.57 3.29 -0.98
N ARG A 81 8.47 4.17 0.02
CA ARG A 81 7.28 4.25 0.89
C ARG A 81 6.04 4.80 0.18
N VAL A 82 6.24 5.59 -0.87
CA VAL A 82 5.17 6.17 -1.68
C VAL A 82 5.49 5.94 -3.15
N LEU A 83 4.58 5.24 -3.83
CA LEU A 83 4.66 5.00 -5.27
C LEU A 83 3.85 6.07 -6.00
N LYS A 84 4.44 6.71 -7.02
CA LYS A 84 3.77 7.73 -7.82
C LYS A 84 3.90 7.39 -9.31
N LYS A 85 2.86 7.70 -10.10
CA LYS A 85 2.84 7.60 -11.56
C LYS A 85 3.40 6.27 -12.07
N GLU A 86 4.39 6.30 -12.97
CA GLU A 86 5.03 5.15 -13.61
C GLU A 86 5.51 4.09 -12.61
N LEU A 87 5.94 4.49 -11.41
CA LEU A 87 6.41 3.54 -10.40
C LEU A 87 5.26 2.74 -9.78
N LEU A 88 4.11 3.39 -9.58
CA LEU A 88 2.90 2.72 -9.13
C LEU A 88 2.38 1.75 -10.21
N GLU A 89 2.38 2.19 -11.48
CA GLU A 89 1.98 1.33 -12.61
C GLU A 89 2.90 0.13 -12.77
N SER A 90 4.23 0.33 -12.68
CA SER A 90 5.21 -0.77 -12.69
C SER A 90 4.96 -1.78 -11.58
N TRP A 91 4.69 -1.30 -10.35
CA TRP A 91 4.36 -2.17 -9.22
C TRP A 91 3.06 -2.96 -9.46
N LYS A 92 1.98 -2.30 -9.88
CA LYS A 92 0.70 -2.96 -10.16
C LYS A 92 0.80 -3.99 -11.29
N SER A 93 1.51 -3.65 -12.36
CA SER A 93 1.76 -4.56 -13.49
C SER A 93 2.57 -5.80 -13.07
N PHE A 94 3.57 -5.62 -12.21
CA PHE A 94 4.32 -6.74 -11.64
C PHE A 94 3.43 -7.66 -10.81
N LEU A 95 2.57 -7.10 -9.96
CA LEU A 95 1.64 -7.89 -9.15
C LEU A 95 0.63 -8.64 -10.00
N SER A 96 0.10 -8.04 -11.08
CA SER A 96 -0.86 -8.71 -11.97
C SER A 96 -0.22 -9.81 -12.83
N SER A 97 1.06 -9.66 -13.19
CA SER A 97 1.79 -10.62 -14.03
C SER A 97 2.36 -11.80 -13.24
N SER A 98 2.42 -11.68 -11.92
CA SER A 98 2.99 -12.69 -11.02
C SER A 98 1.92 -13.55 -10.32
N ASN A 99 0.74 -13.66 -10.93
CA ASN A 99 -0.36 -14.56 -10.54
C ASN A 99 -0.23 -15.93 -11.21
#